data_AF-A0A7L3YAY5-F1
#
_entry.id   AF-A0A7L3YAY5-F1
#
_cell.length_a   1.000
_cell.length_b   1.000
_cell.length_c   1.000
_cell.angle_alpha   90.00
_cell.angle_beta   90.00
_cell.angle_gamma   90.00
#
_symmetry.space_group_name_H-M   'P 1'
#
loop_
_entity.id
_entity.type
_entity.pdbx_description
1 polymer ?
#
loop_
_entity_poly.entity_id
_entity_poly.type
_entity_poly.pdbx_seq_one_letter_code
_entity_poly.pdbx_strand_id
1 'polypeptide(L)'
;VVESRGGIMDSIQRFSNLPTYLPASYHICNADVFFFLKEANQDIMRNSSLQSRVDSFFIYKAKLPPVLNATYGPFSVEQAVPLDLMLTSASFGFTNKFTFNWKLKSHIIDSSIYSNKPKIQTLFYIAGKDWDDYNSAERLPCVKMFAFLESREVVASCRLTGHLGLCVAELELSSSWFSSPPPLVSEETASLEGITVELFYNIYTEDGECSPEDEKWENNIHAGQDNEHKALPAMERIGSIIVYPNQDKLKQSSLRLDENVVIRLPLNPVREGDVVTFHISLADDSLADQFVLRIRTAPGVKIMDIRVSDADQWGVQEETDSARTTATITCVHNDPNAENRANMSSYEILQMDFEIDNTSSLAGAQQITWQVEYPRDDSVSELVVSEIFVSRTMFVGIVPLAM
;
A
#
# COMPACT_ATOMS: atom_id res chain seq x y z
N VAL A 1 28.66 -45.08 -25.73
CA VAL A 1 29.14 -46.26 -26.49
C VAL A 1 28.75 -47.51 -25.73
N VAL A 2 27.63 -48.12 -26.12
CA VAL A 2 27.49 -49.55 -26.44
C VAL A 2 26.34 -49.62 -27.44
N GLU A 3 26.68 -50.02 -28.66
CA GLU A 3 25.78 -50.23 -29.79
C GLU A 3 25.55 -51.74 -29.90
N SER A 4 24.32 -52.19 -30.08
CA SER A 4 24.02 -53.50 -30.66
C SER A 4 22.79 -53.40 -31.57
N ARG A 5 23.07 -53.59 -32.86
CA ARG A 5 22.14 -53.60 -33.99
C ARG A 5 21.33 -54.89 -34.07
N GLY A 6 20.10 -54.77 -34.57
CA GLY A 6 19.57 -55.65 -35.62
C GLY A 6 18.86 -56.92 -35.17
N GLY A 7 17.53 -56.90 -35.28
CA GLY A 7 16.68 -58.09 -35.18
C GLY A 7 15.24 -57.75 -35.51
N ILE A 8 14.95 -57.59 -36.80
CA ILE A 8 13.59 -57.56 -37.35
C ILE A 8 12.99 -58.94 -37.08
N MET A 9 12.03 -59.02 -36.18
CA MET A 9 11.10 -60.15 -36.09
C MET A 9 9.70 -59.58 -36.21
N ASP A 10 9.09 -59.83 -37.37
CA ASP A 10 7.69 -59.56 -37.67
C ASP A 10 6.78 -60.27 -36.67
N SER A 11 6.51 -59.62 -35.55
CA SER A 11 5.38 -59.95 -34.69
C SER A 11 4.17 -59.20 -35.23
N ILE A 12 3.44 -59.82 -36.16
CA ILE A 12 2.09 -59.40 -36.55
C ILE A 12 1.19 -59.59 -35.31
N GLN A 13 1.22 -58.61 -34.40
CA GLN A 13 0.20 -58.44 -33.39
C GLN A 13 -1.05 -57.95 -34.12
N ARG A 14 -2.01 -58.85 -34.29
CA ARG A 14 -3.39 -58.46 -34.65
C ARG A 14 -3.94 -57.64 -33.49
N PHE A 15 -3.74 -56.33 -33.55
CA PHE A 15 -4.47 -55.40 -32.69
C PHE A 15 -5.94 -55.46 -33.08
N SER A 16 -6.79 -55.84 -32.12
CA SER A 16 -8.24 -55.67 -32.25
C SER A 16 -8.55 -54.20 -32.50
N ASN A 17 -9.38 -53.89 -33.50
CA ASN A 17 -9.85 -52.55 -33.86
C ASN A 17 -10.80 -51.90 -32.83
N LEU A 18 -10.71 -52.30 -31.56
CA LEU A 18 -11.41 -51.66 -30.45
C LEU A 18 -10.35 -50.88 -29.68
N PRO A 19 -10.55 -49.57 -29.40
CA PRO A 19 -9.61 -48.81 -28.60
C PRO A 19 -9.54 -49.44 -27.21
N THR A 20 -8.47 -50.19 -26.95
CA THR A 20 -8.18 -50.76 -25.65
C THR A 20 -7.80 -49.61 -24.74
N TYR A 21 -8.80 -49.00 -24.10
CA TYR A 21 -8.59 -48.15 -22.95
C TYR A 21 -7.84 -48.98 -21.91
N LEU A 22 -6.76 -48.47 -21.34
CA LEU A 22 -6.28 -48.94 -20.03
C LEU A 22 -7.38 -48.57 -19.02
N PRO A 23 -8.18 -49.50 -18.46
CA PRO A 23 -9.18 -49.20 -17.43
C PRO A 23 -8.52 -48.86 -16.07
N ALA A 24 -7.56 -47.95 -16.06
CA ALA A 24 -7.07 -47.36 -14.83
C ALA A 24 -8.05 -46.25 -14.43
N SER A 25 -8.57 -46.32 -13.20
CA SER A 25 -9.32 -45.22 -12.58
C SER A 25 -8.43 -44.47 -11.61
N TYR A 26 -8.50 -43.15 -11.69
CA TYR A 26 -7.74 -42.23 -10.84
C TYR A 26 -8.65 -41.62 -9.77
N HIS A 27 -8.16 -41.55 -8.55
CA HIS A 27 -8.82 -40.89 -7.43
C HIS A 27 -7.80 -40.07 -6.65
N ILE A 28 -8.15 -38.84 -6.27
CA ILE A 28 -7.27 -37.99 -5.45
C ILE A 28 -7.73 -38.13 -4.00
N CYS A 29 -6.91 -38.76 -3.18
CA CYS A 29 -7.10 -38.86 -1.74
C CYS A 29 -6.62 -37.57 -1.06
N ASN A 30 -7.14 -37.29 0.15
CA ASN A 30 -6.79 -36.13 0.98
C ASN A 30 -7.14 -34.75 0.36
N ALA A 31 -7.94 -34.73 -0.70
CA ALA A 31 -8.50 -33.53 -1.29
C ALA A 31 -10.02 -33.48 -1.05
N ASP A 32 -10.51 -32.41 -0.46
CA ASP A 32 -11.94 -32.17 -0.26
C ASP A 32 -12.62 -31.81 -1.59
N VAL A 33 -11.92 -31.04 -2.43
CA VAL A 33 -12.41 -30.60 -3.75
C VAL A 33 -11.30 -30.72 -4.77
N PHE A 34 -11.55 -31.52 -5.81
CA PHE A 34 -10.65 -31.72 -6.94
C PHE A 34 -11.43 -31.87 -8.25
N PHE A 35 -10.78 -31.54 -9.35
CA PHE A 35 -11.36 -31.58 -10.69
C PHE A 35 -10.39 -32.27 -11.65
N PHE A 36 -10.89 -33.21 -12.44
CA PHE A 36 -10.16 -33.65 -13.63
C PHE A 36 -10.43 -32.66 -14.75
N LEU A 37 -9.36 -32.12 -15.32
CA LEU A 37 -9.43 -31.11 -16.37
C LEU A 37 -9.52 -31.81 -17.72
N LYS A 38 -10.43 -31.30 -18.56
CA LYS A 38 -10.55 -31.70 -19.95
C LYS A 38 -10.33 -30.48 -20.84
N GLU A 39 -9.49 -30.62 -21.85
CA GLU A 39 -9.28 -29.55 -22.82
C GLU A 39 -10.54 -29.37 -23.67
N ALA A 40 -11.02 -28.13 -23.76
CA ALA A 40 -12.34 -27.81 -24.33
C ALA A 40 -12.52 -28.25 -25.80
N ASN A 41 -11.43 -28.47 -26.53
CA ASN A 41 -11.42 -28.74 -27.97
C ASN A 41 -10.80 -30.09 -28.37
N GLN A 42 -10.52 -31.01 -27.44
CA GLN A 42 -9.87 -32.28 -27.77
C GLN A 42 -10.81 -33.49 -27.72
N ASP A 43 -10.79 -34.28 -28.80
CA ASP A 43 -11.38 -35.62 -28.85
C ASP A 43 -10.71 -36.53 -27.82
N ILE A 44 -11.54 -37.36 -27.19
CA ILE A 44 -11.25 -38.29 -26.08
C ILE A 44 -10.00 -39.20 -26.33
N MET A 45 -9.58 -39.33 -27.59
CA MET A 45 -8.64 -40.36 -28.07
C MET A 45 -7.18 -39.91 -28.24
N ARG A 46 -6.77 -38.67 -27.90
CA ARG A 46 -5.36 -38.23 -28.07
C ARG A 46 -4.46 -38.23 -26.84
N ASN A 47 -5.03 -38.28 -25.63
CA ASN A 47 -4.24 -38.38 -24.39
C ASN A 47 -4.05 -39.83 -23.93
N SER A 48 -4.42 -40.79 -24.78
CA SER A 48 -4.40 -42.22 -24.48
C SER A 48 -3.80 -42.96 -25.68
N SER A 49 -2.70 -43.68 -25.45
CA SER A 49 -2.18 -44.72 -26.32
C SER A 49 -2.49 -46.10 -25.71
N LEU A 50 -2.20 -47.17 -26.45
CA LEU A 50 -2.29 -48.53 -25.91
C LEU A 50 -1.36 -48.79 -24.71
N GLN A 51 -0.38 -47.90 -24.47
CA GLN A 51 0.65 -48.07 -23.43
C GLN A 51 0.62 -46.97 -22.36
N SER A 52 0.02 -45.81 -22.62
CA SER A 52 0.06 -44.66 -21.73
C SER A 52 -1.22 -43.85 -21.79
N ARG A 53 -1.68 -43.35 -20.65
CA ARG A 53 -2.78 -42.38 -20.56
C ARG A 53 -2.34 -41.22 -19.67
N VAL A 54 -2.68 -40.00 -20.08
CA VAL A 54 -2.38 -38.77 -19.36
C VAL A 54 -3.68 -38.03 -19.07
N ASP A 55 -4.01 -37.88 -17.80
CA ASP A 55 -5.13 -37.06 -17.35
C ASP A 55 -4.58 -35.86 -16.55
N SER A 56 -5.09 -34.66 -16.85
CA SER A 56 -4.78 -33.45 -16.09
C SER A 56 -5.78 -33.30 -14.95
N PHE A 57 -5.32 -32.84 -13.79
CA PHE A 57 -6.19 -32.60 -12.64
C PHE A 57 -5.80 -31.31 -11.93
N PHE A 58 -6.75 -30.76 -11.19
CA PHE A 58 -6.62 -29.57 -10.39
C PHE A 58 -7.16 -29.83 -8.98
N ILE A 59 -6.35 -29.53 -7.97
CA ILE A 59 -6.72 -29.69 -6.57
C ILE A 59 -7.09 -28.31 -6.02
N TYR A 60 -8.37 -28.11 -5.73
CA TYR A 60 -8.87 -26.82 -5.25
C TYR A 60 -8.81 -26.71 -3.72
N LYS A 61 -9.06 -27.81 -2.99
CA LYS A 61 -9.04 -27.82 -1.52
C LYS A 61 -8.48 -29.14 -1.00
N ALA A 62 -7.44 -29.08 -0.17
CA ALA A 62 -6.84 -30.26 0.48
C ALA A 62 -6.31 -29.91 1.88
N LYS A 63 -6.67 -30.69 2.89
CA LYS A 63 -6.20 -30.48 4.28
C LYS A 63 -4.89 -31.18 4.57
N LEU A 64 -4.62 -32.27 3.87
CA LEU A 64 -3.43 -33.10 3.99
C LEU A 64 -2.74 -33.18 2.62
N PRO A 65 -1.45 -33.60 2.56
CA PRO A 65 -0.76 -33.75 1.30
C PRO A 65 -1.58 -34.70 0.38
N PRO A 66 -2.01 -34.23 -0.81
CA PRO A 66 -2.85 -35.03 -1.67
C PRO A 66 -2.07 -36.21 -2.24
N VAL A 67 -2.76 -37.34 -2.37
CA VAL A 67 -2.20 -38.59 -2.87
C VAL A 67 -3.03 -39.05 -4.05
N LEU A 68 -2.39 -39.30 -5.18
CA LEU A 68 -3.03 -39.86 -6.35
C LEU A 68 -3.08 -41.39 -6.20
N ASN A 69 -4.28 -41.93 -6.11
CA ASN A 69 -4.54 -43.37 -6.15
C ASN A 69 -4.96 -43.78 -7.56
N ALA A 70 -4.25 -44.74 -8.14
CA ALA A 70 -4.56 -45.32 -9.44
C ALA A 70 -4.88 -46.82 -9.26
N THR A 71 -6.08 -47.23 -9.70
CA THR A 71 -6.55 -48.61 -9.58
C THR A 71 -6.78 -49.24 -10.95
N TYR A 72 -6.26 -50.46 -11.13
CA TYR A 72 -6.43 -51.27 -12.33
C TYR A 72 -6.83 -52.69 -11.92
N GLY A 73 -8.13 -52.99 -11.98
CA GLY A 73 -8.67 -54.25 -11.48
C GLY A 73 -8.32 -54.46 -9.99
N PRO A 74 -7.62 -55.55 -9.61
CA PRO A 74 -7.24 -55.82 -8.22
C PRO A 74 -5.97 -55.07 -7.76
N PHE A 75 -5.31 -54.34 -8.65
CA PHE A 75 -4.06 -53.63 -8.33
C PHE A 75 -4.36 -52.16 -8.05
N SER A 76 -3.75 -51.62 -7.00
CA SER A 76 -3.81 -50.20 -6.65
C SER A 76 -2.42 -49.69 -6.33
N VAL A 77 -2.11 -48.48 -6.76
CA VAL A 77 -0.88 -47.77 -6.39
C VAL A 77 -1.22 -46.36 -5.94
N GLU A 78 -0.56 -45.92 -4.88
CA GLU A 78 -0.69 -44.57 -4.35
C GLU A 78 0.62 -43.83 -4.55
N GLN A 79 0.53 -42.59 -5.04
CA GLN A 79 1.67 -41.72 -5.29
C GLN A 79 1.37 -40.33 -4.72
N ALA A 80 2.23 -39.84 -3.83
CA ALA A 80 2.12 -38.47 -3.32
C ALA A 80 2.26 -37.47 -4.47
N VAL A 81 1.38 -36.48 -4.53
CA VAL A 81 1.47 -35.39 -5.51
C VAL A 81 2.66 -34.51 -5.13
N PRO A 82 3.64 -34.29 -6.03
CA PRO A 82 4.76 -33.41 -5.76
C PRO A 82 4.31 -32.00 -5.39
N LEU A 83 4.83 -31.46 -4.30
CA LEU A 83 4.44 -30.15 -3.77
C LEU A 83 4.72 -29.01 -4.76
N ASP A 84 5.78 -29.13 -5.55
CA ASP A 84 6.17 -28.13 -6.56
C ASP A 84 5.12 -27.96 -7.68
N LEU A 85 4.24 -28.96 -7.86
CA LEU A 85 3.15 -28.95 -8.83
C LEU A 85 1.83 -28.41 -8.26
N MET A 86 1.77 -28.15 -6.95
CA MET A 86 0.65 -27.47 -6.32
C MET A 86 0.79 -25.96 -6.55
N LEU A 87 -0.32 -25.25 -6.80
CA LEU A 87 -0.34 -23.80 -7.07
C LEU A 87 0.28 -22.93 -5.95
N THR A 88 0.52 -23.52 -4.78
CA THR A 88 1.25 -22.95 -3.65
C THR A 88 2.72 -23.35 -3.69
N SER A 89 3.42 -23.09 -4.79
CA SER A 89 4.88 -23.09 -4.85
C SER A 89 5.43 -21.76 -4.34
N ALA A 90 5.02 -21.35 -3.15
CA ALA A 90 5.86 -20.47 -2.36
C ALA A 90 6.91 -21.38 -1.72
N SER A 91 8.20 -21.04 -1.86
CA SER A 91 9.40 -21.85 -1.56
C SER A 91 9.58 -22.26 -0.09
N PHE A 92 8.53 -22.75 0.55
CA PHE A 92 8.45 -23.02 1.97
C PHE A 92 8.50 -24.52 2.25
N GLY A 93 9.32 -24.89 3.25
CA GLY A 93 9.16 -26.14 3.97
C GLY A 93 7.84 -26.09 4.73
N PHE A 94 6.82 -26.73 4.18
CA PHE A 94 5.53 -26.88 4.85
C PHE A 94 5.74 -27.62 6.17
N THR A 95 5.61 -26.91 7.29
CA THR A 95 5.26 -27.59 8.53
C THR A 95 3.84 -28.11 8.34
N ASN A 96 3.55 -29.35 8.75
CA ASN A 96 2.26 -30.05 8.61
C ASN A 96 1.07 -29.37 9.36
N LYS A 97 1.13 -28.05 9.59
CA LYS A 97 0.21 -27.25 10.40
C LYS A 97 -0.70 -26.33 9.57
N PHE A 98 -0.50 -26.24 8.26
CA PHE A 98 -1.35 -25.43 7.38
C PHE A 98 -2.00 -26.31 6.30
N THR A 99 -3.29 -26.08 6.04
CA THR A 99 -4.03 -26.67 4.92
C THR A 99 -3.36 -26.33 3.59
N PHE A 100 -3.36 -27.23 2.60
CA PHE A 100 -2.84 -26.91 1.27
C PHE A 100 -3.81 -25.92 0.59
N ASN A 101 -3.28 -24.97 -0.20
CA ASN A 101 -4.00 -23.95 -1.00
C ASN A 101 -4.27 -22.56 -0.36
N TRP A 102 -3.59 -22.18 0.72
CA TRP A 102 -3.59 -20.77 1.15
C TRP A 102 -2.47 -19.97 0.45
N LYS A 103 -2.74 -18.69 0.17
CA LYS A 103 -1.76 -17.75 -0.39
C LYS A 103 -1.74 -16.48 0.45
N LEU A 104 -0.55 -16.02 0.84
CA LEU A 104 -0.41 -14.68 1.41
C LEU A 104 -0.58 -13.64 0.29
N LYS A 105 -1.39 -12.63 0.58
CA LYS A 105 -1.60 -11.47 -0.27
C LYS A 105 -1.15 -10.23 0.48
N SER A 106 -0.60 -9.29 -0.26
CA SER A 106 -0.14 -8.01 0.25
C SER A 106 -0.83 -6.86 -0.49
N HIS A 107 -1.08 -5.76 0.21
CA HIS A 107 -1.66 -4.55 -0.34
C HIS A 107 -1.01 -3.33 0.29
N ILE A 108 -0.37 -2.50 -0.54
CA ILE A 108 0.24 -1.23 -0.13
C ILE A 108 -0.90 -0.23 0.11
N ILE A 109 -0.92 0.38 1.30
CA ILE A 109 -2.01 1.26 1.73
C ILE A 109 -1.88 2.66 1.09
N ASP A 110 -0.70 3.26 1.13
CA ASP A 110 -0.39 4.52 0.43
C ASP A 110 0.87 4.31 -0.42
N SER A 111 0.78 4.63 -1.71
CA SER A 111 1.90 4.51 -2.65
C SER A 111 2.79 5.76 -2.68
N SER A 112 2.34 6.88 -2.09
CA SER A 112 3.04 8.16 -2.10
C SER A 112 3.38 8.59 -0.68
N ILE A 113 4.66 8.51 -0.32
CA ILE A 113 5.16 8.75 1.03
C ILE A 113 5.89 10.09 1.07
N TYR A 114 5.56 10.94 2.04
CA TYR A 114 6.09 12.31 2.13
C TYR A 114 6.93 12.48 3.40
N SER A 115 7.88 13.42 3.38
CA SER A 115 8.82 13.65 4.50
C SER A 115 8.15 14.01 5.83
N ASN A 116 6.95 14.60 5.80
CA ASN A 116 6.16 14.89 7.00
C ASN A 116 5.37 13.69 7.55
N LYS A 117 5.21 12.62 6.76
CA LYS A 117 4.55 11.36 7.15
C LYS A 117 5.35 10.17 6.60
N PRO A 118 6.55 9.90 7.17
CA PRO A 118 7.50 8.95 6.60
C PRO A 118 7.16 7.49 6.97
N LYS A 119 5.88 7.09 6.81
CA LYS A 119 5.40 5.76 7.23
C LYS A 119 4.83 4.99 6.05
N ILE A 120 5.40 3.82 5.80
CA ILE A 120 4.90 2.86 4.81
C ILE A 120 4.07 1.83 5.53
N GLN A 121 2.83 1.63 5.10
CA GLN A 121 1.96 0.60 5.65
C GLN A 121 1.54 -0.39 4.57
N THR A 122 1.72 -1.68 4.84
CA THR A 122 1.27 -2.76 3.96
C THR A 122 0.40 -3.73 4.74
N LEU A 123 -0.80 -3.97 4.23
CA LEU A 123 -1.71 -4.99 4.74
C LEU A 123 -1.33 -6.35 4.14
N PHE A 124 -1.13 -7.33 5.01
CA PHE A 124 -1.00 -8.74 4.67
C PHE A 124 -2.24 -9.50 5.12
N TYR A 125 -2.72 -10.40 4.26
CA TYR A 125 -3.86 -11.27 4.54
C TYR A 125 -3.71 -12.62 3.85
N ILE A 126 -4.30 -13.65 4.45
CA ILE A 126 -4.33 -14.99 3.86
C ILE A 126 -5.56 -15.11 2.96
N ALA A 127 -5.42 -15.71 1.77
CA ALA A 127 -6.51 -16.02 0.85
C ALA A 127 -6.52 -17.52 0.50
N GLY A 128 -7.68 -18.10 0.21
CA GLY A 128 -7.82 -19.51 -0.20
C GLY A 128 -7.79 -20.54 0.94
N LYS A 129 -7.80 -20.10 2.20
CA LYS A 129 -7.99 -20.96 3.36
C LYS A 129 -9.49 -21.18 3.59
N ASP A 130 -9.88 -22.40 3.94
CA ASP A 130 -11.23 -22.71 4.36
C ASP A 130 -11.48 -22.20 5.78
N TRP A 131 -12.19 -21.07 5.90
CA TRP A 131 -12.35 -20.36 7.16
C TRP A 131 -13.37 -21.02 8.12
N ASP A 132 -14.18 -21.95 7.62
CA ASP A 132 -15.24 -22.62 8.39
C ASP A 132 -14.74 -23.80 9.25
N ASP A 133 -13.57 -24.38 8.94
CA ASP A 133 -12.97 -25.50 9.68
C ASP A 133 -11.95 -24.99 10.72
N TYR A 134 -12.44 -24.62 11.92
CA TYR A 134 -11.58 -23.99 12.93
C TYR A 134 -10.98 -24.97 13.93
N ASN A 135 -9.65 -24.89 14.08
CA ASN A 135 -8.95 -25.31 15.29
C ASN A 135 -8.14 -24.11 15.83
N SER A 136 -8.45 -23.66 17.04
CA SER A 136 -7.92 -22.43 17.68
C SER A 136 -6.43 -22.45 18.02
N ALA A 137 -5.71 -23.50 17.61
CA ALA A 137 -4.33 -23.78 17.97
C ALA A 137 -3.33 -23.56 16.83
N GLU A 138 -3.78 -23.15 15.63
CA GLU A 138 -2.86 -22.90 14.51
C GLU A 138 -2.08 -21.60 14.73
N ARG A 139 -0.78 -21.76 14.97
CA ARG A 139 0.17 -20.65 15.08
C ARG A 139 0.42 -20.07 13.68
N LEU A 140 -0.28 -18.98 13.36
CA LEU A 140 -0.09 -18.24 12.10
C LEU A 140 1.32 -17.64 12.01
N PRO A 141 1.89 -17.52 10.79
CA PRO A 141 3.28 -17.14 10.63
C PRO A 141 3.49 -15.63 10.79
N CYS A 142 4.76 -15.26 11.01
CA CYS A 142 5.23 -13.88 11.02
C CYS A 142 5.60 -13.45 9.62
N VAL A 143 5.25 -12.22 9.24
CA VAL A 143 5.68 -11.59 7.99
C VAL A 143 6.74 -10.56 8.32
N LYS A 144 7.88 -10.62 7.63
CA LYS A 144 8.93 -9.61 7.70
C LYS A 144 8.95 -8.87 6.37
N MET A 145 8.74 -7.56 6.43
CA MET A 145 8.66 -6.66 5.30
C MET A 145 9.96 -5.84 5.22
N PHE A 146 10.45 -5.67 4.00
CA PHE A 146 11.69 -4.97 3.69
C PHE A 146 11.42 -3.86 2.68
N ALA A 147 12.06 -2.72 2.89
CA ALA A 147 12.20 -1.67 1.90
C ALA A 147 13.68 -1.50 1.57
N PHE A 148 14.01 -1.45 0.27
CA PHE A 148 15.38 -1.25 -0.20
C PHE A 148 15.48 0.01 -1.04
N LEU A 149 16.47 0.84 -0.72
CA LEU A 149 16.87 1.99 -1.53
C LEU A 149 18.40 2.04 -1.58
N GLU A 150 18.97 1.71 -2.73
CA GLU A 150 20.42 1.63 -2.93
C GLU A 150 21.09 0.67 -1.92
N SER A 151 21.80 1.20 -0.92
CA SER A 151 22.48 0.48 0.16
C SER A 151 21.73 0.53 1.49
N ARG A 152 20.53 1.13 1.52
CA ARG A 152 19.74 1.33 2.73
C ARG A 152 18.61 0.32 2.77
N GLU A 153 18.41 -0.21 3.96
CA GLU A 153 17.37 -1.19 4.26
C GLU A 153 16.61 -0.73 5.51
N VAL A 154 15.28 -0.79 5.44
CA VAL A 154 14.42 -0.67 6.62
C VAL A 154 13.54 -1.90 6.68
N VAL A 155 13.33 -2.39 7.89
CA VAL A 155 12.65 -3.66 8.12
C VAL A 155 11.58 -3.50 9.19
N ALA A 156 10.45 -4.15 8.96
CA ALA A 156 9.34 -4.25 9.90
C ALA A 156 8.89 -5.70 9.94
N SER A 157 8.35 -6.13 11.07
CA SER A 157 7.75 -7.45 11.19
C SER A 157 6.36 -7.33 11.78
N CYS A 158 5.51 -8.27 11.41
CA CYS A 158 4.12 -8.24 11.79
C CYS A 158 3.58 -9.68 11.81
N ARG A 159 2.85 -10.03 12.88
CA ARG A 159 2.30 -11.38 13.04
C ARG A 159 0.88 -11.45 12.51
N LEU A 160 0.59 -12.43 11.65
CA LEU A 160 -0.78 -12.68 11.19
C LEU A 160 -1.64 -13.13 12.37
N THR A 161 -2.77 -12.46 12.56
CA THR A 161 -3.68 -12.70 13.70
C THR A 161 -5.14 -12.76 13.26
N GLY A 162 -5.95 -13.35 14.13
CA GLY A 162 -7.40 -13.46 13.91
C GLY A 162 -7.79 -14.46 12.83
N HIS A 163 -9.10 -14.56 12.61
CA HIS A 163 -9.69 -15.53 11.70
C HIS A 163 -9.19 -15.32 10.28
N LEU A 164 -9.14 -14.10 9.78
CA LEU A 164 -8.73 -13.78 8.40
C LEU A 164 -7.20 -13.74 8.20
N GLY A 165 -6.42 -14.05 9.24
CA GLY A 165 -4.96 -13.97 9.22
C GLY A 165 -4.47 -12.61 8.74
N LEU A 166 -4.93 -11.54 9.38
CA LEU A 166 -4.61 -10.16 8.99
C LEU A 166 -3.41 -9.65 9.77
N CYS A 167 -2.64 -8.80 9.11
CA CYS A 167 -1.57 -8.07 9.75
C CYS A 167 -1.19 -6.81 8.96
N VAL A 168 -0.90 -5.71 9.66
CA VAL A 168 -0.35 -4.50 9.03
C VAL A 168 1.09 -4.36 9.48
N ALA A 169 2.02 -4.36 8.52
CA ALA A 169 3.41 -4.03 8.78
C ALA A 169 3.61 -2.53 8.52
N GLU A 170 4.27 -1.85 9.46
CA GLU A 170 4.57 -0.42 9.39
C GLU A 170 6.09 -0.23 9.38
N LEU A 171 6.61 0.38 8.30
CA LEU A 171 8.01 0.78 8.18
C LEU A 171 8.11 2.29 8.37
N GLU A 172 9.03 2.74 9.20
CA GLU A 172 9.32 4.16 9.39
C GLU A 172 10.62 4.53 8.67
N LEU A 173 10.54 5.48 7.73
CA LEU A 173 11.67 5.94 6.94
C LEU A 173 12.41 7.06 7.67
N SER A 174 13.75 6.98 7.68
CA SER A 174 14.57 8.08 8.20
C SER A 174 14.65 9.23 7.19
N SER A 175 14.98 10.43 7.67
CA SER A 175 15.14 11.64 6.83
C SER A 175 16.08 11.45 5.64
N SER A 176 17.06 10.55 5.76
CA SER A 176 18.00 10.23 4.68
C SER A 176 17.30 9.69 3.42
N TRP A 177 16.18 8.95 3.56
CA TRP A 177 15.43 8.37 2.45
C TRP A 177 14.75 9.40 1.54
N PHE A 178 14.62 10.64 2.05
CA PHE A 178 14.04 11.78 1.35
C PHE A 178 15.09 12.67 0.69
N SER A 179 16.38 12.35 0.84
CA SER A 179 17.45 13.14 0.22
C SER A 179 17.73 12.60 -1.19
N SER A 180 17.35 13.36 -2.22
CA SER A 180 17.74 13.01 -3.60
C SER A 180 19.27 13.02 -3.73
N PRO A 181 19.88 12.09 -4.49
CA PRO A 181 21.25 12.28 -4.93
C PRO A 181 21.32 13.59 -5.75
N PRO A 182 22.38 14.41 -5.61
CA PRO A 182 22.44 15.72 -6.24
C PRO A 182 22.32 15.59 -7.77
N PRO A 183 21.33 16.24 -8.41
CA PRO A 183 21.20 16.18 -9.85
C PRO A 183 22.24 17.07 -10.53
N LEU A 184 22.71 16.64 -11.70
CA LEU A 184 23.55 17.45 -12.61
C LEU A 184 22.71 18.41 -13.48
N VAL A 185 21.40 18.54 -13.25
CA VAL A 185 20.48 19.35 -14.08
C VAL A 185 19.41 20.05 -13.22
N SER A 186 19.29 21.36 -13.45
CA SER A 186 18.30 22.39 -13.03
C SER A 186 17.27 22.04 -11.93
N GLU A 187 17.26 22.87 -10.89
CA GLU A 187 16.46 22.80 -9.65
C GLU A 187 14.93 22.93 -9.83
N GLU A 188 14.42 23.26 -11.02
CA GLU A 188 12.99 23.60 -11.20
C GLU A 188 12.08 22.41 -11.58
N THR A 189 12.62 21.34 -12.17
CA THR A 189 11.81 20.14 -12.54
C THR A 189 12.08 18.91 -11.68
N ALA A 190 13.20 18.88 -10.93
CA ALA A 190 13.58 17.74 -10.09
C ALA A 190 12.74 17.60 -8.81
N SER A 191 11.97 18.62 -8.44
CA SER A 191 11.15 18.68 -7.21
C SER A 191 9.82 17.91 -7.31
N LEU A 192 9.44 17.46 -8.51
CA LEU A 192 8.22 16.68 -8.79
C LEU A 192 8.49 15.18 -9.01
N GLU A 193 9.74 14.79 -9.26
CA GLU A 193 10.14 13.41 -9.55
C GLU A 193 10.56 12.72 -8.25
N GLY A 194 9.62 12.05 -7.58
CA GLY A 194 9.87 11.33 -6.33
C GLY A 194 10.77 10.10 -6.52
N ILE A 195 11.31 9.58 -5.41
CA ILE A 195 12.24 8.45 -5.40
C ILE A 195 11.46 7.13 -5.32
N THR A 196 11.63 6.25 -6.29
CA THR A 196 10.98 4.93 -6.28
C THR A 196 11.68 3.96 -5.32
N VAL A 197 10.92 3.36 -4.40
CA VAL A 197 11.42 2.35 -3.45
C VAL A 197 10.69 1.03 -3.66
N GLU A 198 11.44 -0.07 -3.72
CA GLU A 198 10.87 -1.41 -3.85
C GLU A 198 10.63 -2.09 -2.51
N LEU A 199 9.52 -2.82 -2.41
CA LEU A 199 9.07 -3.48 -1.21
C LEU A 199 9.02 -5.00 -1.39
N PHE A 200 9.52 -5.72 -0.40
CA PHE A 200 9.61 -7.18 -0.39
C PHE A 200 9.17 -7.76 0.94
N TYR A 201 8.85 -9.05 0.98
CA TYR A 201 8.58 -9.75 2.22
C TYR A 201 9.10 -11.19 2.26
N ASN A 202 9.25 -11.67 3.49
CA ASN A 202 9.50 -13.07 3.85
C ASN A 202 8.51 -13.52 4.94
N ILE A 203 8.29 -14.83 5.04
CA ILE A 203 7.42 -15.45 6.05
C ILE A 203 8.26 -16.35 6.97
N TYR A 204 8.01 -16.30 8.28
CA TYR A 204 8.70 -17.08 9.31
C TYR A 204 7.69 -17.86 10.18
N THR A 205 7.96 -19.13 10.47
CA THR A 205 7.04 -20.06 11.17
C THR A 205 7.45 -20.42 12.61
N GLU A 206 8.67 -20.10 13.03
CA GLU A 206 9.27 -20.51 14.31
C GLU A 206 9.42 -19.33 15.29
N ASP A 207 9.70 -19.63 16.57
CA ASP A 207 9.85 -18.73 17.75
C ASP A 207 10.96 -17.65 17.63
N GLY A 208 11.34 -17.23 16.42
CA GLY A 208 12.01 -15.95 16.22
C GLY A 208 10.99 -14.85 16.53
N GLU A 209 11.21 -14.13 17.62
CA GLU A 209 10.34 -13.04 18.04
C GLU A 209 9.95 -12.16 16.84
N CYS A 210 8.64 -11.94 16.63
CA CYS A 210 8.12 -10.89 15.77
C CYS A 210 8.38 -9.50 16.40
N SER A 211 9.54 -9.32 17.01
CA SER A 211 9.94 -8.10 17.69
C SER A 211 10.94 -7.36 16.79
N PRO A 212 10.76 -6.04 16.59
CA PRO A 212 11.67 -5.22 15.82
C PRO A 212 12.96 -4.87 16.58
N GLU A 213 13.11 -5.29 17.84
CA GLU A 213 14.23 -4.90 18.70
C GLU A 213 15.41 -5.88 18.62
N ASP A 214 16.60 -5.30 18.56
CA ASP A 214 17.87 -5.91 18.22
C ASP A 214 18.27 -7.12 19.07
N GLU A 215 18.39 -8.28 18.42
CA GLU A 215 19.49 -9.20 18.71
C GLU A 215 20.22 -9.54 17.41
N LYS A 216 21.17 -8.66 17.07
CA LYS A 216 22.50 -9.03 16.60
C LYS A 216 22.50 -10.29 15.72
N TRP A 217 22.07 -10.17 14.46
CA TRP A 217 22.57 -11.10 13.45
C TRP A 217 24.05 -10.75 13.26
N GLU A 218 24.89 -11.37 14.09
CA GLU A 218 26.33 -11.29 13.94
C GLU A 218 26.68 -11.60 12.49
N ASN A 219 27.47 -10.71 11.92
CA ASN A 219 28.27 -10.96 10.74
C ASN A 219 28.83 -12.39 10.82
N ASN A 220 28.33 -13.31 10.00
CA ASN A 220 28.99 -14.60 9.75
C ASN A 220 30.23 -14.38 8.88
N ILE A 221 31.10 -13.44 9.30
CA ILE A 221 32.46 -13.31 8.83
C ILE A 221 33.31 -13.84 9.98
N HIS A 222 33.67 -15.12 9.87
CA HIS A 222 34.62 -15.89 10.68
C HIS A 222 34.05 -16.77 11.82
N ALA A 223 33.40 -17.86 11.44
CA ALA A 223 33.62 -19.16 12.09
C ALA A 223 33.92 -20.19 10.99
N GLY A 224 35.04 -20.88 11.13
CA GLY A 224 35.58 -21.76 10.10
C GLY A 224 34.80 -23.07 9.92
N GLN A 225 35.00 -23.62 8.71
CA GLN A 225 34.74 -24.98 8.25
C GLN A 225 33.29 -25.42 7.99
N ASP A 226 33.05 -25.70 6.71
CA ASP A 226 31.99 -26.52 6.10
C ASP A 226 30.55 -26.30 6.58
N ASN A 227 29.78 -25.58 5.76
CA ASN A 227 28.54 -26.14 5.21
C ASN A 227 27.99 -25.27 4.08
N GLU A 228 27.31 -25.96 3.16
CA GLU A 228 26.64 -25.47 1.95
C GLU A 228 26.01 -24.08 2.10
N HIS A 229 26.14 -23.28 1.03
CA HIS A 229 25.47 -22.00 0.89
C HIS A 229 23.96 -22.22 1.00
N LYS A 230 23.42 -22.06 2.22
CA LYS A 230 21.98 -22.06 2.45
C LYS A 230 21.47 -20.76 1.83
N ALA A 231 21.08 -20.84 0.56
CA ALA A 231 20.51 -19.74 -0.19
C ALA A 231 19.42 -19.10 0.69
N LEU A 232 19.52 -17.80 0.94
CA LEU A 232 18.46 -17.04 1.57
C LEU A 232 17.17 -17.34 0.78
N PRO A 233 16.04 -17.63 1.45
CA PRO A 233 14.79 -17.85 0.75
C PRO A 233 14.52 -16.65 -0.16
N ALA A 234 14.20 -16.92 -1.43
CA ALA A 234 13.96 -15.89 -2.42
C ALA A 234 12.82 -14.98 -1.94
N MET A 235 13.13 -13.70 -1.71
CA MET A 235 12.16 -12.72 -1.22
C MET A 235 11.03 -12.52 -2.23
N GLU A 236 9.80 -12.38 -1.74
CA GLU A 236 8.64 -12.11 -2.59
C GLU A 236 8.43 -10.60 -2.75
N ARG A 237 8.26 -10.13 -3.99
CA ARG A 237 8.03 -8.72 -4.30
C ARG A 237 6.59 -8.33 -3.98
N ILE A 238 6.42 -7.26 -3.18
CA ILE A 238 5.12 -6.65 -2.88
C ILE A 238 4.74 -5.68 -4.01
N GLY A 239 5.65 -4.76 -4.33
CA GLY A 239 5.38 -3.63 -5.22
C GLY A 239 6.41 -2.52 -5.04
N SER A 240 6.05 -1.32 -5.50
CA SER A 240 6.88 -0.12 -5.39
C SER A 240 6.06 1.06 -4.88
N ILE A 241 6.72 1.93 -4.13
CA ILE A 241 6.18 3.22 -3.66
C ILE A 241 7.04 4.37 -4.20
N ILE A 242 6.55 5.59 -4.06
CA ILE A 242 7.28 6.81 -4.39
C ILE A 242 7.44 7.65 -3.13
N VAL A 243 8.67 8.06 -2.85
CA VAL A 243 9.03 8.89 -1.69
C VAL A 243 9.30 10.32 -2.17
N TYR A 244 8.61 11.29 -1.58
CA TYR A 244 8.70 12.70 -1.95
C TYR A 244 9.45 13.51 -0.89
N PRO A 245 10.50 14.26 -1.26
CA PRO A 245 11.27 15.09 -0.34
C PRO A 245 10.43 16.23 0.26
N ASN A 246 9.54 16.78 -0.57
CA ASN A 246 8.70 17.91 -0.23
C ASN A 246 7.44 17.47 0.52
N GLN A 247 6.85 18.39 1.28
CA GLN A 247 5.52 18.18 1.83
C GLN A 247 4.50 18.00 0.70
N ASP A 248 3.46 17.24 1.00
CA ASP A 248 2.38 16.94 0.06
C ASP A 248 1.57 18.18 -0.34
N LYS A 249 2.04 18.89 -1.37
CA LYS A 249 1.27 19.96 -2.02
C LYS A 249 0.06 19.41 -2.79
N LEU A 250 0.02 18.11 -3.09
CA LEU A 250 -1.04 17.46 -3.89
C LEU A 250 -2.27 17.10 -3.04
N LYS A 251 -2.11 16.91 -1.72
CA LYS A 251 -3.22 16.82 -0.75
C LYS A 251 -3.65 18.19 -0.19
N GLN A 252 -3.36 19.27 -0.91
CA GLN A 252 -3.91 20.61 -0.64
C GLN A 252 -4.88 20.99 -1.76
N SER A 253 -6.03 21.54 -1.41
CA SER A 253 -6.95 22.16 -2.38
C SER A 253 -6.73 23.66 -2.39
N SER A 254 -6.76 24.25 -3.58
CA SER A 254 -6.80 25.69 -3.77
C SER A 254 -8.25 26.15 -3.89
N LEU A 255 -8.61 27.15 -3.11
CA LEU A 255 -9.91 27.82 -3.13
C LEU A 255 -9.67 29.30 -3.39
N ARG A 256 -10.14 29.78 -4.53
CA ARG A 256 -10.06 31.20 -4.90
C ARG A 256 -11.20 31.95 -4.22
N LEU A 257 -10.88 32.94 -3.39
CA LEU A 257 -11.89 33.77 -2.73
C LEU A 257 -12.46 34.81 -3.71
N ASP A 258 -11.57 35.41 -4.51
CA ASP A 258 -11.88 36.39 -5.54
C ASP A 258 -10.72 36.49 -6.55
N GLU A 259 -10.70 37.55 -7.37
CA GLU A 259 -9.65 37.72 -8.37
C GLU A 259 -8.24 37.91 -7.80
N ASN A 260 -8.10 38.33 -6.54
CA ASN A 260 -6.80 38.70 -5.96
C ASN A 260 -6.30 37.75 -4.88
N VAL A 261 -7.18 36.99 -4.20
CA VAL A 261 -6.82 36.17 -3.02
C VAL A 261 -7.18 34.71 -3.22
N VAL A 262 -6.23 33.83 -2.91
CA VAL A 262 -6.34 32.37 -2.97
C VAL A 262 -5.97 31.76 -1.62
N ILE A 263 -6.77 30.80 -1.17
CA ILE A 263 -6.51 29.99 0.01
C ILE A 263 -6.07 28.59 -0.41
N ARG A 264 -5.05 28.03 0.23
CA ARG A 264 -4.73 26.59 0.18
C ARG A 264 -5.05 25.93 1.51
N LEU A 265 -5.83 24.86 1.46
CA LEU A 265 -6.26 24.10 2.64
C LEU A 265 -6.02 22.59 2.46
N PRO A 266 -5.74 21.84 3.54
CA PRO A 266 -5.51 20.40 3.46
C PRO A 266 -6.79 19.62 3.15
N LEU A 267 -6.69 18.60 2.30
CA LEU A 267 -7.78 17.73 1.87
C LEU A 267 -8.02 16.53 2.79
N ASN A 268 -7.05 16.18 3.64
CA ASN A 268 -7.17 15.02 4.50
C ASN A 268 -8.13 15.31 5.65
N PRO A 269 -8.95 14.32 6.05
CA PRO A 269 -9.73 14.46 7.26
C PRO A 269 -8.81 14.63 8.47
N VAL A 270 -9.25 15.37 9.47
CA VAL A 270 -8.51 15.67 10.72
C VAL A 270 -9.25 15.09 11.91
N ARG A 271 -8.54 14.93 13.04
CA ARG A 271 -9.12 14.45 14.29
C ARG A 271 -9.48 15.60 15.21
N GLU A 272 -10.32 15.30 16.21
CA GLU A 272 -10.55 16.19 17.35
C GLU A 272 -9.19 16.45 18.05
N GLY A 273 -8.86 17.72 18.29
CA GLY A 273 -7.57 18.17 18.85
C GLY A 273 -6.46 18.43 17.83
N ASP A 274 -6.64 18.11 16.55
CA ASP A 274 -5.66 18.45 15.52
C ASP A 274 -5.70 19.96 15.19
N VAL A 275 -4.55 20.49 14.80
CA VAL A 275 -4.41 21.85 14.27
C VAL A 275 -4.22 21.78 12.76
N VAL A 276 -4.99 22.59 12.04
CA VAL A 276 -5.06 22.64 10.59
C VAL A 276 -4.59 24.00 10.10
N THR A 277 -3.57 24.03 9.24
CA THR A 277 -3.01 25.27 8.70
C THR A 277 -3.58 25.57 7.31
N PHE A 278 -4.09 26.79 7.16
CA PHE A 278 -4.54 27.37 5.89
C PHE A 278 -3.51 28.38 5.43
N HIS A 279 -3.15 28.33 4.16
CA HIS A 279 -2.17 29.26 3.57
C HIS A 279 -2.91 30.27 2.70
N ILE A 280 -2.75 31.55 3.00
CA ILE A 280 -3.39 32.64 2.27
C ILE A 280 -2.33 33.25 1.35
N SER A 281 -2.65 33.36 0.06
CA SER A 281 -1.75 33.87 -0.96
C SER A 281 -2.45 34.86 -1.87
N LEU A 282 -1.68 35.75 -2.51
CA LEU A 282 -2.17 36.49 -3.66
C LEU A 282 -2.28 35.57 -4.88
N ALA A 283 -3.33 35.80 -5.66
CA ALA A 283 -3.47 35.25 -7.00
C ALA A 283 -2.35 35.79 -7.91
N ASP A 284 -2.05 35.05 -8.97
CA ASP A 284 -1.13 35.50 -10.01
C ASP A 284 -1.63 36.83 -10.61
N ASP A 285 -0.70 37.75 -10.88
CA ASP A 285 -0.98 39.09 -11.43
C ASP A 285 -1.84 40.03 -10.54
N SER A 286 -2.06 39.68 -9.28
CA SER A 286 -2.80 40.52 -8.33
C SER A 286 -2.04 41.82 -8.00
N LEU A 287 -2.74 42.95 -8.11
CA LEU A 287 -2.22 44.28 -7.76
C LEU A 287 -2.71 44.78 -6.39
N ALA A 288 -3.49 43.97 -5.69
CA ALA A 288 -4.01 44.33 -4.37
C ALA A 288 -2.85 44.61 -3.40
N ASP A 289 -2.85 45.80 -2.81
CA ASP A 289 -1.84 46.23 -1.83
C ASP A 289 -2.43 46.48 -0.44
N GLN A 290 -3.76 46.40 -0.32
CA GLN A 290 -4.47 46.42 0.93
C GLN A 290 -5.79 45.67 0.80
N PHE A 291 -6.07 44.78 1.75
CA PHE A 291 -7.37 44.09 1.85
C PHE A 291 -7.66 43.70 3.30
N VAL A 292 -8.92 43.47 3.60
CA VAL A 292 -9.40 43.00 4.90
C VAL A 292 -10.06 41.64 4.70
N LEU A 293 -9.57 40.62 5.40
CA LEU A 293 -10.13 39.28 5.39
C LEU A 293 -11.02 39.09 6.63
N ARG A 294 -12.28 38.72 6.41
CA ARG A 294 -13.26 38.40 7.46
C ARG A 294 -13.49 36.91 7.48
N ILE A 295 -13.25 36.31 8.65
CA ILE A 295 -13.30 34.87 8.86
C ILE A 295 -14.36 34.57 9.90
N ARG A 296 -15.17 33.54 9.65
CA ARG A 296 -16.10 32.98 10.62
C ARG A 296 -16.04 31.46 10.60
N THR A 297 -15.73 30.86 11.74
CA THR A 297 -15.64 29.41 11.90
C THR A 297 -16.97 28.82 12.37
N ALA A 298 -17.22 27.56 12.00
CA ALA A 298 -18.29 26.76 12.56
C ALA A 298 -18.05 26.48 14.06
N PRO A 299 -19.11 26.20 14.84
CA PRO A 299 -18.98 25.75 16.22
C PRO A 299 -18.06 24.53 16.31
N GLY A 300 -17.07 24.57 17.20
CA GLY A 300 -16.10 23.49 17.37
C GLY A 300 -14.81 23.64 16.57
N VAL A 301 -14.65 24.74 15.83
CA VAL A 301 -13.37 25.12 15.20
C VAL A 301 -12.93 26.48 15.76
N LYS A 302 -11.71 26.55 16.28
CA LYS A 302 -11.17 27.78 16.88
C LYS A 302 -9.96 28.29 16.12
N ILE A 303 -9.87 29.61 15.98
CA ILE A 303 -8.72 30.29 15.43
C ILE A 303 -7.63 30.33 16.50
N MET A 304 -6.48 29.72 16.23
CA MET A 304 -5.40 29.60 17.20
C MET A 304 -4.32 30.65 17.03
N ASP A 305 -3.80 30.77 15.81
CA ASP A 305 -2.67 31.63 15.52
C ASP A 305 -2.73 32.13 14.07
N ILE A 306 -2.17 33.32 13.85
CA ILE A 306 -2.07 33.97 12.54
C ILE A 306 -0.60 34.37 12.37
N ARG A 307 0.10 33.69 11.46
CA ARG A 307 1.52 33.92 11.20
C ARG A 307 1.71 34.63 9.88
N VAL A 308 2.43 35.74 9.89
CA VAL A 308 2.84 36.42 8.66
C VAL A 308 4.00 35.66 8.04
N SER A 309 3.89 35.26 6.77
CA SER A 309 4.93 34.48 6.08
C SER A 309 6.15 35.33 5.76
N ASP A 310 5.95 36.62 5.45
CA ASP A 310 7.02 37.61 5.23
C ASP A 310 6.59 38.98 5.79
N ALA A 311 7.07 39.29 6.99
CA ALA A 311 6.76 40.52 7.69
C ALA A 311 7.47 41.76 7.11
N ASP A 312 8.51 41.57 6.29
CA ASP A 312 9.21 42.68 5.66
C ASP A 312 8.38 43.25 4.50
N GLN A 313 7.59 42.41 3.83
CA GLN A 313 6.72 42.81 2.71
C GLN A 313 5.30 43.17 3.13
N TRP A 314 4.75 42.50 4.14
CA TRP A 314 3.35 42.67 4.55
C TRP A 314 3.20 43.02 6.02
N GLY A 315 2.52 44.14 6.28
CA GLY A 315 1.97 44.49 7.58
C GLY A 315 0.61 43.83 7.77
N VAL A 316 0.47 43.02 8.83
CA VAL A 316 -0.78 42.34 9.17
C VAL A 316 -1.25 42.79 10.55
N GLN A 317 -2.50 43.22 10.64
CA GLN A 317 -3.17 43.56 11.89
C GLN A 317 -4.37 42.63 12.08
N GLU A 318 -4.39 41.90 13.20
CA GLU A 318 -5.46 40.96 13.55
C GLU A 318 -6.39 41.51 14.63
N GLU A 319 -7.69 41.27 14.46
CA GLU A 319 -8.71 41.46 15.48
C GLU A 319 -9.56 40.19 15.59
N THR A 320 -9.44 39.48 16.70
CA THR A 320 -10.13 38.20 16.95
C THR A 320 -11.08 38.33 18.13
N ASP A 321 -12.27 37.73 18.04
CA ASP A 321 -13.24 37.76 19.11
C ASP A 321 -12.81 36.92 20.33
N SER A 322 -13.43 37.18 21.49
CA SER A 322 -13.12 36.46 22.73
C SER A 322 -13.33 34.93 22.64
N ALA A 323 -14.24 34.48 21.77
CA ALA A 323 -14.51 33.06 21.56
C ALA A 323 -13.60 32.42 20.49
N ARG A 324 -12.77 33.22 19.79
CA ARG A 324 -11.89 32.79 18.70
C ARG A 324 -12.62 32.06 17.58
N THR A 325 -13.84 32.51 17.28
CA THR A 325 -14.69 31.99 16.21
C THR A 325 -14.80 32.95 15.04
N THR A 326 -14.46 34.22 15.24
CA THR A 326 -14.45 35.23 14.19
C THR A 326 -13.18 36.05 14.26
N ALA A 327 -12.56 36.31 13.11
CA ALA A 327 -11.41 37.18 13.01
C ALA A 327 -11.58 38.15 11.83
N THR A 328 -11.05 39.36 12.01
CA THR A 328 -10.89 40.37 10.96
C THR A 328 -9.41 40.68 10.84
N ILE A 329 -8.85 40.43 9.66
CA ILE A 329 -7.40 40.55 9.41
C ILE A 329 -7.20 41.62 8.36
N THR A 330 -6.53 42.69 8.72
CA THR A 330 -6.15 43.76 7.78
C THR A 330 -4.74 43.50 7.29
N CYS A 331 -4.59 43.29 5.99
CA CYS A 331 -3.30 43.10 5.32
C CYS A 331 -2.97 44.35 4.52
N VAL A 332 -1.77 44.91 4.71
CA VAL A 332 -1.26 46.08 4.00
C VAL A 332 0.15 45.77 3.52
N HIS A 333 0.40 45.97 2.23
CA HIS A 333 1.74 45.84 1.68
C HIS A 333 2.61 47.03 2.12
N ASN A 334 3.83 46.78 2.58
CA ASN A 334 4.71 47.79 3.16
C ASN A 334 5.29 48.77 2.13
N ASP A 335 5.51 48.34 0.89
CA ASP A 335 5.97 49.20 -0.23
C ASP A 335 4.85 49.44 -1.26
N PRO A 336 4.37 50.67 -1.50
CA PRO A 336 3.27 50.94 -2.43
C PRO A 336 3.65 50.87 -3.92
N ASN A 337 4.91 50.60 -4.30
CA ASN A 337 5.31 50.67 -5.71
C ASN A 337 4.90 49.40 -6.50
N ALA A 338 3.94 49.56 -7.42
CA ALA A 338 3.32 48.46 -8.17
C ALA A 338 4.18 47.89 -9.32
N GLU A 339 5.20 48.63 -9.78
CA GLU A 339 5.95 48.29 -11.01
C GLU A 339 6.81 47.02 -10.91
N ASN A 340 7.18 46.56 -9.70
CA ASN A 340 7.95 45.33 -9.49
C ASN A 340 7.06 44.07 -9.34
N ARG A 341 5.73 44.21 -9.36
CA ARG A 341 4.80 43.13 -8.95
C ARG A 341 4.22 42.32 -10.11
N ALA A 342 4.25 42.85 -11.33
CA ALA A 342 3.63 42.24 -12.51
C ALA A 342 4.32 40.94 -13.03
N ASN A 343 5.33 40.43 -12.32
CA ASN A 343 6.09 39.23 -12.71
C ASN A 343 6.21 38.19 -11.58
N MET A 344 5.42 38.32 -10.51
CA MET A 344 5.51 37.39 -9.37
C MET A 344 4.42 36.32 -9.45
N SER A 345 4.82 35.05 -9.33
CA SER A 345 3.90 33.94 -9.11
C SER A 345 3.22 34.06 -7.74
N SER A 346 2.11 33.34 -7.54
CA SER A 346 1.31 33.36 -6.32
C SER A 346 2.17 33.43 -5.05
N TYR A 347 2.00 34.49 -4.28
CA TYR A 347 2.84 34.80 -3.13
C TYR A 347 2.10 34.57 -1.82
N GLU A 348 2.69 33.82 -0.90
CA GLU A 348 2.07 33.55 0.41
C GLU A 348 2.24 34.73 1.36
N ILE A 349 1.12 35.28 1.83
CA ILE A 349 1.10 36.44 2.74
C ILE A 349 1.15 35.99 4.19
N LEU A 350 0.27 35.04 4.55
CA LEU A 350 0.07 34.61 5.92
C LEU A 350 -0.45 33.16 5.99
N GLN A 351 -0.28 32.55 7.15
CA GLN A 351 -0.78 31.25 7.53
C GLN A 351 -1.72 31.39 8.72
N MET A 352 -2.86 30.69 8.66
CA MET A 352 -3.84 30.65 9.75
C MET A 352 -3.99 29.24 10.28
N ASP A 353 -3.86 29.08 11.59
CA ASP A 353 -4.03 27.80 12.26
C ASP A 353 -5.39 27.70 12.93
N PHE A 354 -6.10 26.61 12.64
CA PHE A 354 -7.40 26.27 13.19
C PHE A 354 -7.32 25.01 14.03
N GLU A 355 -7.72 25.06 15.30
CA GLU A 355 -7.83 23.88 16.16
C GLU A 355 -9.26 23.32 16.13
N ILE A 356 -9.35 22.00 16.05
CA ILE A 356 -10.61 21.26 16.17
C ILE A 356 -10.87 20.97 17.65
N ASP A 357 -11.95 21.51 18.20
CA ASP A 357 -12.28 21.35 19.62
C ASP A 357 -12.47 19.87 19.99
N ASN A 358 -11.83 19.44 21.07
CA ASN A 358 -11.94 18.07 21.61
C ASN A 358 -13.11 17.87 22.61
N THR A 359 -14.05 18.82 22.65
CA THR A 359 -15.12 18.84 23.68
C THR A 359 -16.50 18.47 23.16
N SER A 360 -16.67 18.52 21.84
CA SER A 360 -17.88 18.14 21.14
C SER A 360 -17.56 16.98 20.24
N SER A 361 -18.43 15.96 20.22
CA SER A 361 -18.37 14.81 19.33
C SER A 361 -18.51 15.21 17.85
N LEU A 362 -17.54 15.93 17.33
CA LEU A 362 -17.52 16.53 16.00
C LEU A 362 -17.21 15.43 14.98
N ALA A 363 -18.09 15.32 14.00
CA ALA A 363 -17.89 14.43 12.85
C ALA A 363 -18.51 15.08 11.62
N GLY A 364 -17.85 14.92 10.47
CA GLY A 364 -18.29 15.50 9.21
C GLY A 364 -17.62 16.84 8.88
N ALA A 365 -18.19 17.54 7.89
CA ALA A 365 -17.64 18.79 7.37
C ALA A 365 -17.89 19.96 8.34
N GLN A 366 -16.81 20.61 8.77
CA GLN A 366 -16.83 21.86 9.52
C GLN A 366 -16.54 23.02 8.57
N GLN A 367 -17.45 24.00 8.55
CA GLN A 367 -17.39 25.10 7.59
C GLN A 367 -16.62 26.29 8.15
N ILE A 368 -15.80 26.91 7.31
CA ILE A 368 -15.18 28.21 7.56
C ILE A 368 -15.62 29.13 6.45
N THR A 369 -16.20 30.28 6.82
CA THR A 369 -16.67 31.30 5.89
C THR A 369 -15.63 32.40 5.78
N TRP A 370 -15.40 32.85 4.56
CA TRP A 370 -14.40 33.84 4.18
C TRP A 370 -15.07 34.96 3.37
N GLN A 371 -14.65 36.19 3.62
CA GLN A 371 -15.04 37.35 2.83
C GLN A 371 -13.88 38.33 2.77
N VAL A 372 -13.63 38.90 1.60
CA VAL A 372 -12.57 39.88 1.38
C VAL A 372 -13.21 41.25 1.14
N GLU A 373 -12.68 42.27 1.80
CA GLU A 373 -13.07 43.67 1.59
C GLU A 373 -11.84 44.47 1.12
N TYR A 374 -12.03 45.37 0.16
CA TYR A 374 -10.99 46.24 -0.38
C TYR A 374 -11.28 47.70 0.00
N PRO A 375 -10.64 48.23 1.05
CA PRO A 375 -10.94 49.56 1.56
C PRO A 375 -10.72 50.70 0.55
N ARG A 376 -9.84 50.50 -0.44
CA ARG A 376 -9.54 51.52 -1.46
C ARG A 376 -10.64 51.66 -2.51
N ASP A 377 -11.22 50.53 -2.89
CA ASP A 377 -12.22 50.45 -3.95
C ASP A 377 -13.65 50.41 -3.40
N ASP A 378 -13.80 50.41 -2.07
CA ASP A 378 -15.07 50.20 -1.34
C ASP A 378 -15.85 48.99 -1.88
N SER A 379 -15.11 47.93 -2.20
CA SER A 379 -15.64 46.70 -2.80
C SER A 379 -15.52 45.54 -1.84
N VAL A 380 -16.50 44.63 -1.90
CA VAL A 380 -16.60 43.46 -1.02
C VAL A 380 -16.85 42.23 -1.89
N SER A 381 -16.08 41.18 -1.65
CA SER A 381 -16.21 39.90 -2.34
C SER A 381 -17.48 39.16 -1.94
N GLU A 382 -17.84 38.16 -2.75
CA GLU A 382 -18.84 37.17 -2.34
C GLU A 382 -18.34 36.37 -1.12
N LEU A 383 -19.29 35.82 -0.36
CA LEU A 383 -19.01 34.92 0.76
C LEU A 383 -18.62 33.55 0.21
N VAL A 384 -17.43 33.09 0.57
CA VAL A 384 -16.89 31.80 0.15
C VAL A 384 -16.77 30.87 1.36
N VAL A 385 -17.11 29.59 1.19
CA VAL A 385 -17.06 28.59 2.27
C VAL A 385 -16.01 27.54 1.94
N SER A 386 -15.14 27.24 2.90
CA SER A 386 -14.25 26.09 2.87
C SER A 386 -14.66 25.06 3.93
N GLU A 387 -14.32 23.80 3.71
CA GLU A 387 -14.71 22.70 4.59
C GLU A 387 -13.49 21.95 5.14
N ILE A 388 -13.49 21.69 6.45
CA ILE A 388 -12.56 20.79 7.12
C ILE A 388 -13.33 19.53 7.50
N PHE A 389 -12.89 18.38 6.99
CA PHE A 389 -13.54 17.11 7.33
C PHE A 389 -13.00 16.56 8.65
N VAL A 390 -13.85 16.46 9.67
CA VAL A 390 -13.47 15.87 10.95
C VAL A 390 -13.92 14.41 11.00
N SER A 391 -13.00 13.50 11.31
CA SER A 391 -13.30 12.08 11.47
C SER A 391 -12.62 11.49 12.71
N ARG A 392 -13.39 10.68 13.44
CA ARG A 392 -12.90 9.87 14.57
C ARG A 392 -12.05 8.70 14.12
N THR A 393 -12.33 8.18 12.92
CA THR A 393 -11.67 7.02 12.34
C THR A 393 -11.17 7.40 10.96
N MET A 394 -9.86 7.38 10.77
CA MET A 394 -9.27 7.53 9.46
C MET A 394 -9.30 6.18 8.75
N PHE A 395 -10.04 6.10 7.66
CA PHE A 395 -9.95 4.98 6.73
C PHE A 395 -8.90 5.35 5.69
N VAL A 396 -7.87 4.52 5.55
CA VAL A 396 -6.81 4.74 4.55
C VAL A 396 -7.10 3.93 3.27
N GLY A 397 -7.94 2.92 3.35
CA GLY A 397 -8.38 2.13 2.19
C GLY A 397 -9.45 1.11 2.55
N ILE A 398 -10.09 0.54 1.52
CA ILE A 398 -11.02 -0.59 1.64
C ILE A 398 -10.42 -1.74 0.82
N VAL A 399 -10.21 -2.89 1.45
CA VAL A 399 -9.63 -4.06 0.78
C VAL A 399 -10.71 -5.13 0.63
N PRO A 400 -11.09 -5.51 -0.61
CA PRO A 400 -12.00 -6.62 -0.82
C PRO A 400 -11.28 -7.93 -0.52
N LEU A 401 -11.71 -8.63 0.53
CA LEU A 401 -11.23 -9.97 0.84
C LEU A 401 -12.14 -10.96 0.10
N ALA A 402 -11.62 -11.58 -0.95
CA ALA A 402 -12.29 -12.70 -1.60
C ALA A 402 -12.25 -13.89 -0.65
N MET A 403 -13.43 -14.24 -0.10
CA MET A 403 -13.63 -15.44 0.73
C MET A 403 -13.71 -16.68 -0.15
#